data_AF-A0A953WY31-F1
#
_entry.id   AF-A0A953WY31-F1
#
_cell.length_a   1.000
_cell.length_b   1.000
_cell.length_c   1.000
_cell.angle_alpha   90.00
_cell.angle_beta   90.00
_cell.angle_gamma   90.00
#
_symmetry.space_group_name_H-M   'P 1'
#
loop_
_entity.id
_entity.type
_entity.pdbx_description
1 polymer ?
#
loop_
_entity_poly.entity_id
_entity_poly.type
_entity_poly.pdbx_seq_one_letter_code
_entity_poly.pdbx_strand_id
1 'polypeptide(L)'
;MKLRSTCAALLLATAIAACATTPEPDAPPEPVTLSDEEFVPLRKAARSESTQPKREAALTALIARDDLTDRQRAEAYYERGFLRGNYVRDDVWAYPQCSVVDYMKMEELAPDHPWVPNMQKDREYQFSRFKYDTFNTAPQECKDAAAEAFNKVHS
;
A
#
# COMPACT_ATOMS: atom_id res chain seq x y z
N MET A 1 58.75 -44.93 41.40
CA MET A 1 58.44 -43.68 42.13
C MET A 1 56.93 -43.66 42.34
N LYS A 2 56.44 -43.86 43.58
CA LYS A 2 56.04 -42.79 44.53
C LYS A 2 54.95 -41.89 43.91
N LEU A 3 53.72 -41.71 44.39
CA LEU A 3 53.08 -41.91 45.70
C LEU A 3 51.53 -41.84 45.57
N ARG A 4 50.83 -42.64 46.40
CA ARG A 4 49.62 -42.35 47.23
C ARG A 4 48.28 -42.04 46.52
N SER A 5 47.20 -42.84 46.72
CA SER A 5 46.29 -42.91 47.90
C SER A 5 45.52 -41.57 48.07
N THR A 6 44.19 -41.43 48.23
CA THR A 6 43.05 -42.30 48.58
C THR A 6 41.77 -41.42 48.54
N CYS A 7 40.58 -42.02 48.41
CA CYS A 7 39.26 -41.52 48.90
C CYS A 7 38.69 -40.24 48.24
N ALA A 8 37.39 -39.96 48.17
CA ALA A 8 36.12 -40.66 48.29
C ALA A 8 35.02 -39.63 47.92
N ALA A 9 33.78 -40.13 47.78
CA ALA A 9 32.49 -39.42 47.94
C ALA A 9 31.70 -39.08 46.66
N LEU A 10 30.61 -39.84 46.52
CA LEU A 10 29.37 -39.47 45.82
C LEU A 10 28.82 -38.15 46.39
N LEU A 11 28.29 -37.30 45.51
CA LEU A 11 27.13 -36.47 45.81
C LEU A 11 26.22 -36.46 44.57
N LEU A 12 25.09 -37.18 44.66
CA LEU A 12 23.91 -36.91 43.85
C LEU A 12 23.42 -35.51 44.19
N ALA A 13 23.50 -34.59 43.24
CA ALA A 13 22.74 -33.35 43.28
C ALA A 13 21.54 -33.51 42.34
N THR A 14 20.40 -33.86 42.92
CA THR A 14 19.08 -33.70 42.30
C THR A 14 18.86 -32.22 42.03
N ALA A 15 19.13 -31.79 40.80
CA ALA A 15 18.74 -30.47 40.34
C ALA A 15 17.21 -30.46 40.17
N ILE A 16 16.54 -29.82 41.12
CA ILE A 16 15.15 -29.43 41.02
C ILE A 16 15.09 -28.48 39.81
N ALA A 17 14.53 -28.96 38.70
CA ALA A 17 14.20 -28.11 37.57
C ALA A 17 13.06 -27.18 38.02
N ALA A 18 13.41 -26.07 38.66
CA ALA A 18 12.53 -24.92 38.72
C ALA A 18 12.46 -24.38 37.29
N CYS A 19 11.41 -24.74 36.55
CA CYS A 19 11.00 -24.03 35.35
C CYS A 19 10.72 -22.58 35.76
N ALA A 20 11.74 -21.73 35.67
CA ALA A 20 11.55 -20.31 35.62
C ALA A 20 10.85 -20.05 34.27
N THR A 21 9.52 -19.90 34.34
CA THR A 21 8.72 -19.38 33.23
C THR A 21 9.35 -18.07 32.82
N THR A 22 10.08 -18.09 31.71
CA THR A 22 10.59 -16.88 31.08
C THR A 22 9.35 -16.08 30.70
N PRO A 23 9.22 -14.80 31.08
CA PRO A 23 8.10 -13.99 30.65
C PRO A 23 8.07 -14.04 29.13
N GLU A 24 6.92 -14.44 28.59
CA GLU A 24 6.68 -14.38 27.16
C GLU A 24 6.98 -12.94 26.72
N PRO A 25 7.82 -12.72 25.70
CA PRO A 25 8.11 -11.37 25.23
C PRO A 25 6.78 -10.71 24.86
N ASP A 26 6.51 -9.53 25.41
CA ASP A 26 5.32 -8.77 25.05
C ASP A 26 5.24 -8.69 23.51
N ALA A 27 4.10 -9.11 22.96
CA ALA A 27 3.86 -8.97 21.53
C ALA A 27 4.08 -7.49 21.16
N PRO A 28 4.74 -7.20 20.02
CA PRO A 28 4.86 -5.83 19.54
C PRO A 28 3.47 -5.18 19.52
N PRO A 29 3.32 -3.94 19.99
CA PRO A 29 2.03 -3.27 19.95
C PRO A 29 1.53 -3.26 18.50
N GLU A 30 0.22 -3.50 18.32
CA GLU A 30 -0.39 -3.42 17.00
C GLU A 30 -0.11 -2.04 16.39
N PRO A 31 0.17 -1.95 15.07
CA PRO A 31 0.39 -0.69 14.40
C PRO A 31 -0.81 0.24 14.64
N VAL A 32 -0.55 1.43 15.15
CA VAL A 32 -1.60 2.44 15.35
C VAL A 32 -2.06 2.92 13.98
N THR A 33 -3.29 2.56 13.60
CA THR A 33 -3.91 3.01 12.35
C THR A 33 -4.64 4.33 12.56
N LEU A 34 -4.58 5.18 11.55
CA LEU A 34 -5.27 6.46 11.51
C LEU A 34 -6.80 6.26 11.53
N SER A 35 -7.51 7.06 12.33
CA SER A 35 -8.98 7.05 12.31
C SER A 35 -9.54 7.67 11.02
N ASP A 36 -10.77 7.32 10.66
CA ASP A 36 -11.44 7.91 9.49
C ASP A 36 -11.65 9.43 9.65
N GLU A 37 -11.88 9.92 10.88
CA GLU A 37 -12.01 11.35 11.19
C GLU A 37 -10.72 12.13 10.91
N GLU A 38 -9.56 11.52 11.15
CA GLU A 38 -8.25 12.10 10.85
C GLU A 38 -7.87 11.92 9.37
N PHE A 39 -8.26 10.81 8.73
CA PHE A 39 -7.94 10.54 7.33
C PHE A 39 -8.66 11.49 6.35
N VAL A 40 -9.95 11.73 6.57
CA VAL A 40 -10.79 12.56 5.68
C VAL A 40 -10.18 13.95 5.41
N PRO A 41 -9.75 14.74 6.42
CA PRO A 41 -9.15 16.05 6.17
C PRO A 41 -7.79 15.95 5.45
N LEU A 42 -6.98 14.91 5.68
CA LEU A 42 -5.72 14.72 4.97
C LEU A 42 -5.95 14.45 3.48
N ARG A 43 -6.85 13.53 3.14
CA ARG A 43 -7.23 13.27 1.75
C ARG A 43 -7.81 14.52 1.08
N LYS A 44 -8.66 15.26 1.80
CA LYS A 44 -9.23 16.52 1.30
C LYS A 44 -8.14 17.58 1.06
N ALA A 45 -7.16 17.71 1.95
CA ALA A 45 -6.06 18.64 1.75
C ALA A 45 -5.23 18.24 0.52
N ALA A 46 -4.87 16.96 0.41
CA ALA A 46 -4.09 16.45 -0.71
C ALA A 46 -4.79 16.70 -2.07
N ARG A 47 -6.09 16.42 -2.19
CA ARG A 47 -6.85 16.65 -3.44
C ARG A 47 -7.10 18.13 -3.75
N SER A 48 -7.06 18.99 -2.74
CA SER A 48 -7.33 20.44 -2.89
C SER A 48 -6.07 21.27 -3.12
N GLU A 49 -4.90 20.65 -3.27
CA GLU A 49 -3.68 21.33 -3.68
C GLU A 49 -3.87 22.15 -4.95
N SER A 50 -3.20 23.31 -4.98
CA SER A 50 -3.46 24.39 -5.94
C SER A 50 -2.94 24.14 -7.35
N THR A 51 -2.01 23.19 -7.50
CA THR A 51 -1.42 22.83 -8.79
C THR A 51 -1.37 21.31 -8.92
N GLN A 52 -1.42 20.81 -10.16
CA GLN A 52 -1.37 19.37 -10.41
C GLN A 52 -0.12 18.70 -9.82
N PRO A 53 1.13 19.22 -9.99
CA PRO A 53 2.30 18.60 -9.39
C PRO A 53 2.24 18.52 -7.86
N LYS A 54 1.74 19.58 -7.19
CA LYS A 54 1.56 19.56 -5.73
C LYS A 54 0.52 18.54 -5.30
N ARG A 55 -0.59 18.43 -6.04
CA ARG A 55 -1.64 17.44 -5.77
C ARG A 55 -1.13 16.01 -5.93
N GLU A 56 -0.36 15.75 -6.98
CA GLU A 56 0.25 14.44 -7.21
C GLU A 56 1.27 14.09 -6.12
N ALA A 57 2.11 15.04 -5.73
CA ALA A 57 3.06 14.84 -4.63
C ALA A 57 2.34 14.59 -3.31
N ALA A 58 1.30 15.36 -2.98
CA ALA A 58 0.54 15.21 -1.74
C ALA A 58 -0.22 13.87 -1.69
N LEU A 59 -0.85 13.45 -2.78
CA LEU A 59 -1.52 12.15 -2.85
C LEU A 59 -0.52 10.99 -2.79
N THR A 60 0.65 11.14 -3.42
CA THR A 60 1.71 10.13 -3.34
C THR A 60 2.26 10.01 -1.92
N ALA A 61 2.47 11.13 -1.22
CA ALA A 61 2.89 11.13 0.18
C ALA A 61 1.82 10.51 1.09
N LEU A 62 0.53 10.81 0.84
CA LEU A 62 -0.57 10.19 1.58
C LEU A 62 -0.60 8.67 1.37
N ILE A 63 -0.48 8.20 0.12
CA ILE A 63 -0.41 6.77 -0.23
C ILE A 63 0.81 6.08 0.39
N ALA A 64 1.90 6.79 0.70
CA ALA A 64 3.11 6.21 1.27
C ALA A 64 3.11 6.11 2.80
N ARG A 65 2.07 6.59 3.48
CA ARG A 65 1.98 6.49 4.95
C ARG A 65 1.78 5.04 5.40
N ASP A 66 2.41 4.69 6.50
CA ASP A 66 2.35 3.34 7.08
C ASP A 66 1.14 3.13 8.00
N ASP A 67 0.48 4.23 8.42
CA ASP A 67 -0.65 4.21 9.35
C ASP A 67 -2.03 4.19 8.67
N LEU A 68 -2.08 4.10 7.34
CA LEU A 68 -3.34 3.98 6.61
C LEU A 68 -3.83 2.54 6.56
N THR A 69 -5.13 2.36 6.79
CA THR A 69 -5.82 1.11 6.44
C THR A 69 -5.86 0.90 4.93
N ASP A 70 -6.07 -0.33 4.47
CA ASP A 70 -6.19 -0.64 3.04
C ASP A 70 -7.34 0.13 2.38
N ARG A 71 -8.47 0.28 3.07
CA ARG A 71 -9.61 1.10 2.62
C ARG A 71 -9.20 2.56 2.41
N GLN A 72 -8.51 3.17 3.36
CA GLN A 72 -8.04 4.55 3.25
C GLN A 72 -7.01 4.72 2.12
N ARG A 73 -6.07 3.77 2.00
CA ARG A 73 -5.08 3.75 0.92
C ARG A 73 -5.73 3.60 -0.44
N ALA A 74 -6.76 2.75 -0.57
CA ALA A 74 -7.56 2.59 -1.77
C ALA A 74 -8.26 3.91 -2.17
N GLU A 75 -8.85 4.61 -1.20
CA GLU A 75 -9.45 5.93 -1.44
C GLU A 75 -8.42 6.97 -1.92
N ALA A 76 -7.18 6.93 -1.44
CA ALA A 76 -6.10 7.80 -1.91
C ALA A 76 -5.61 7.43 -3.33
N TYR A 77 -5.51 6.13 -3.64
CA TYR A 77 -5.24 5.64 -5.00
C TYR A 77 -6.32 6.10 -5.98
N TYR A 78 -7.60 6.02 -5.62
CA TYR A 78 -8.70 6.51 -6.46
C TYR A 78 -8.52 7.99 -6.85
N GLU A 79 -8.26 8.86 -5.87
CA GLU A 79 -8.09 10.30 -6.11
C GLU A 79 -6.85 10.59 -6.98
N ARG A 80 -5.75 9.84 -6.81
CA ARG A 80 -4.55 10.00 -7.66
C ARG A 80 -4.80 9.49 -9.08
N GLY A 81 -5.51 8.37 -9.21
CA GLY A 81 -5.95 7.85 -10.49
C GLY A 81 -6.82 8.87 -11.24
N PHE A 82 -7.80 9.46 -10.54
CA PHE A 82 -8.65 10.50 -11.11
C PHE A 82 -7.86 11.74 -11.54
N LEU A 83 -6.88 12.19 -10.74
CA LEU A 83 -5.99 13.29 -11.10
C LEU A 83 -5.21 13.00 -12.39
N ARG A 84 -4.63 11.81 -12.49
CA ARG A 84 -3.80 11.40 -13.64
C ARG A 84 -4.62 11.11 -14.89
N GLY A 85 -5.89 10.75 -14.75
CA GLY A 85 -6.80 10.43 -15.86
C GLY A 85 -7.79 11.54 -16.22
N ASN A 86 -7.68 12.72 -15.61
CA ASN A 86 -8.72 13.76 -15.62
C ASN A 86 -9.31 14.02 -17.02
N TYR A 87 -10.63 14.22 -17.09
CA TYR A 87 -11.49 13.98 -18.26
C TYR A 87 -11.79 15.22 -19.10
N VAL A 88 -11.66 16.41 -18.50
CA VAL A 88 -12.29 17.65 -19.02
C VAL A 88 -11.29 18.61 -19.63
N ARG A 89 -10.00 18.47 -19.28
CA ARG A 89 -8.89 19.29 -19.78
C ARG A 89 -7.67 18.40 -19.81
N ASP A 90 -7.60 17.54 -20.80
CA ASP A 90 -6.43 16.70 -21.08
C ASP A 90 -5.20 17.59 -21.24
N ASP A 91 -4.55 17.85 -20.11
CA ASP A 91 -3.34 18.65 -19.97
C ASP A 91 -2.15 17.80 -20.39
N VAL A 92 -0.98 18.41 -20.55
CA VAL A 92 0.30 17.70 -20.83
C VAL A 92 0.69 16.69 -19.74
N TRP A 93 -0.07 16.67 -18.64
CA TRP A 93 0.11 15.85 -17.46
C TRP A 93 -0.95 14.76 -17.30
N ALA A 94 -1.82 14.55 -18.31
CA ALA A 94 -2.76 13.44 -18.31
C ALA A 94 -2.04 12.14 -18.73
N TYR A 95 -2.07 11.15 -17.84
CA TYR A 95 -1.50 9.82 -18.04
C TYR A 95 -2.57 8.74 -17.80
N PRO A 96 -3.44 8.47 -18.80
CA PRO A 96 -4.48 7.44 -18.70
C PRO A 96 -3.94 6.08 -18.24
N GLN A 97 -2.75 5.70 -18.68
CA GLN A 97 -2.11 4.44 -18.30
C GLN A 97 -1.78 4.41 -16.79
N CYS A 98 -1.22 5.50 -16.23
CA CYS A 98 -0.97 5.57 -14.79
C CYS A 98 -2.27 5.64 -13.98
N SER A 99 -3.32 6.27 -14.53
CA SER A 99 -4.64 6.32 -13.92
C SER A 99 -5.24 4.91 -13.75
N VAL A 100 -5.17 4.09 -14.80
CA VAL A 100 -5.57 2.67 -14.73
C VAL A 100 -4.82 1.92 -13.64
N VAL A 101 -3.50 2.11 -13.52
CA VAL A 101 -2.69 1.42 -12.51
C VAL A 101 -3.14 1.79 -11.10
N ASP A 102 -3.42 3.07 -10.82
CA ASP A 102 -3.93 3.51 -9.52
C ASP A 102 -5.32 2.91 -9.23
N TYR A 103 -6.19 2.83 -10.24
CA TYR A 103 -7.50 2.19 -10.11
C TYR A 103 -7.43 0.68 -9.84
N MET A 104 -6.48 -0.01 -10.46
CA MET A 104 -6.21 -1.43 -10.16
C MET A 104 -5.75 -1.62 -8.71
N LYS A 105 -4.90 -0.72 -8.20
CA LYS A 105 -4.43 -0.77 -6.81
C LYS A 105 -5.55 -0.51 -5.81
N MET A 106 -6.47 0.39 -6.12
CA MET A 106 -7.67 0.59 -5.32
C MET A 106 -8.52 -0.70 -5.23
N GLU A 107 -8.81 -1.33 -6.37
CA GLU A 107 -9.63 -2.56 -6.41
C GLU A 107 -8.94 -3.74 -5.70
N GLU A 108 -7.62 -3.84 -5.81
CA GLU A 108 -6.81 -4.87 -5.14
C GLU A 108 -6.87 -4.73 -3.61
N LEU A 109 -6.75 -3.49 -3.10
CA LEU A 109 -6.74 -3.21 -1.66
C LEU A 109 -8.13 -3.27 -1.03
N ALA A 110 -9.17 -2.86 -1.76
CA ALA A 110 -10.53 -2.79 -1.24
C ALA A 110 -11.56 -3.18 -2.31
N PRO A 111 -11.67 -4.48 -2.65
CA PRO A 111 -12.55 -4.96 -3.73
C PRO A 111 -14.03 -4.70 -3.47
N ASP A 112 -14.44 -4.65 -2.20
CA ASP A 112 -15.83 -4.38 -1.79
C ASP A 112 -16.09 -2.88 -1.51
N HIS A 113 -15.16 -1.99 -1.87
CA HIS A 113 -15.32 -0.57 -1.59
C HIS A 113 -16.53 0.00 -2.35
N PRO A 114 -17.39 0.85 -1.73
CA PRO A 114 -18.56 1.44 -2.39
C PRO A 114 -18.25 2.26 -3.65
N TRP A 115 -16.98 2.61 -3.87
CA TRP A 115 -16.53 3.38 -5.02
C TRP A 115 -16.03 2.51 -6.18
N VAL A 116 -15.85 1.20 -5.99
CA VAL A 116 -15.38 0.29 -7.05
C VAL A 116 -16.25 0.39 -8.32
N PRO A 117 -17.60 0.41 -8.25
CA PRO A 117 -18.42 0.56 -9.46
C PRO A 117 -18.18 1.87 -10.24
N ASN A 118 -17.81 2.95 -9.55
CA ASN A 118 -17.48 4.23 -10.21
C ASN A 118 -16.05 4.19 -10.75
N MET A 119 -15.11 3.67 -9.98
CA MET A 119 -13.73 3.45 -10.43
C MET A 119 -13.67 2.59 -11.68
N GLN A 120 -14.46 1.52 -11.77
CA GLN A 120 -14.48 0.65 -12.95
C GLN A 120 -14.90 1.41 -14.22
N LYS A 121 -15.91 2.29 -14.11
CA LYS A 121 -16.31 3.17 -15.22
C LYS A 121 -15.20 4.15 -15.58
N ASP A 122 -14.53 4.69 -14.57
CA ASP A 122 -13.43 5.62 -14.80
C ASP A 122 -12.27 4.90 -15.52
N ARG A 123 -11.85 3.72 -15.03
CA ARG A 123 -10.84 2.86 -15.64
C ARG A 123 -11.17 2.51 -17.09
N GLU A 124 -12.40 2.11 -17.38
CA GLU A 124 -12.83 1.78 -18.74
C GLU A 124 -12.69 2.97 -19.70
N TYR A 125 -13.07 4.16 -19.24
CA TYR A 125 -12.85 5.35 -20.03
C TYR A 125 -11.36 5.61 -20.27
N GLN A 126 -10.49 5.39 -19.28
CA GLN A 126 -9.04 5.52 -19.49
C GLN A 126 -8.51 4.53 -20.53
N PHE A 127 -8.96 3.27 -20.50
CA PHE A 127 -8.62 2.29 -21.54
C PHE A 127 -9.03 2.78 -22.93
N SER A 128 -10.23 3.35 -23.08
CA SER A 128 -10.72 3.89 -24.35
C SER A 128 -9.81 4.98 -24.96
N ARG A 129 -8.97 5.61 -24.13
CA ARG A 129 -8.06 6.69 -24.50
C ARG A 129 -6.67 6.23 -24.93
N PHE A 130 -6.30 4.96 -24.71
CA PHE A 130 -4.95 4.47 -25.03
C PHE A 130 -4.61 4.57 -26.52
N LYS A 131 -5.64 4.60 -27.38
CA LYS A 131 -5.51 4.74 -28.84
C LYS A 131 -5.05 6.12 -29.32
N TYR A 132 -5.06 7.15 -28.46
CA TYR A 132 -4.67 8.51 -28.87
C TYR A 132 -3.19 8.76 -28.59
N ASP A 133 -2.45 9.14 -29.63
CA ASP A 133 -1.00 9.40 -29.53
C ASP A 133 -0.64 10.49 -28.52
N THR A 134 -1.55 11.46 -28.29
CA THR A 134 -1.40 12.51 -27.27
C THR A 134 -1.16 11.95 -25.86
N PHE A 135 -1.63 10.72 -25.59
CA PHE A 135 -1.47 10.06 -24.29
C PHE A 135 -0.35 9.02 -24.27
N ASN A 136 0.50 8.97 -25.30
CA ASN A 136 1.66 8.08 -25.33
C ASN A 136 2.88 8.65 -24.56
N THR A 137 2.67 9.64 -23.69
CA THR A 137 3.70 10.34 -22.90
C THR A 137 3.86 9.79 -21.49
N ALA A 138 3.03 8.84 -21.07
CA ALA A 138 3.14 8.21 -19.75
C ALA A 138 4.52 7.51 -19.55
N PRO A 139 5.02 7.43 -18.31
CA PRO A 139 6.17 6.58 -17.97
C PRO A 139 5.99 5.15 -18.48
N GLN A 140 7.08 4.53 -18.94
CA GLN A 140 7.03 3.18 -19.53
C GLN A 140 6.47 2.14 -18.54
N GLU A 141 6.81 2.25 -17.26
CA GLU A 141 6.26 1.41 -16.19
C GLU A 141 4.73 1.44 -16.12
N CYS A 142 4.11 2.60 -16.32
CA CYS A 142 2.66 2.71 -16.35
C CYS A 142 2.08 2.07 -17.60
N LYS A 143 2.76 2.18 -18.76
CA LYS A 143 2.29 1.57 -20.00
C LYS A 143 2.29 0.05 -19.91
N ASP A 144 3.37 -0.53 -19.40
CA ASP A 144 3.53 -1.98 -19.26
C ASP A 144 2.48 -2.53 -18.28
N ALA A 145 2.36 -1.91 -17.09
CA ALA A 145 1.36 -2.32 -16.10
C ALA A 145 -0.08 -2.11 -16.58
N ALA A 146 -0.37 -1.04 -17.34
CA ALA A 146 -1.69 -0.81 -17.90
C ALA A 146 -2.04 -1.79 -19.02
N ALA A 147 -1.06 -2.25 -19.81
CA ALA A 147 -1.26 -3.30 -20.81
C ALA A 147 -1.61 -4.63 -20.15
N GLU A 148 -0.93 -4.98 -19.06
CA GLU A 148 -1.29 -6.16 -18.25
C GLU A 148 -2.71 -6.03 -17.67
N ALA A 149 -3.05 -4.87 -17.11
CA ALA A 149 -4.38 -4.60 -16.58
C ALA A 149 -5.47 -4.70 -17.67
N PHE A 150 -5.20 -4.17 -18.86
CA PHE A 150 -6.13 -4.25 -20.00
C PHE A 150 -6.42 -5.70 -20.36
N ASN A 151 -5.36 -6.52 -20.49
CA ASN A 151 -5.50 -7.95 -20.78
C ASN A 151 -6.29 -8.65 -19.66
N LYS A 152 -5.98 -8.40 -18.39
CA LYS A 152 -6.67 -9.02 -17.25
C LYS A 152 -8.19 -8.74 -17.23
N VAL A 153 -8.60 -7.55 -17.65
CA VAL A 153 -10.01 -7.14 -17.64
C VAL A 153 -10.78 -7.62 -18.89
N HIS A 154 -10.09 -7.84 -20.01
CA HIS A 154 -10.70 -8.15 -21.31
C HIS A 154 -10.40 -9.57 -21.85
N SER A 155 -9.74 -10.41 -21.06
CA SER A 155 -9.55 -11.85 -21.36
C SER A 155 -10.69 -12.67 -20.79
#